data_AF-A0A537ZN11-F1
#
_entry.id   AF-A0A537ZN11-F1
#
_cell.length_a   1.000
_cell.length_b   1.000
_cell.length_c   1.000
_cell.angle_alpha   90.00
_cell.angle_beta   90.00
_cell.angle_gamma   90.00
#
_symmetry.space_group_name_H-M   'P 1'
#
loop_
_entity.id
_entity.type
_entity.pdbx_description
1 polymer ?
#
loop_
_entity_poly.entity_id
_entity_poly.type
_entity_poly.pdbx_seq_one_letter_code
_entity_poly.pdbx_strand_id
1 'polypeptide(L)'
;MAFLATGGDRLRLSVLERLDAVTDTPVCASFEALDAAYPGSKFILTIRDKETWLESCRAYWASWVDSYLLARPDDPLPVYLIAIHAKIYGTPTFDREQFSSAYDDYHEAVRRHFVDRPEDLLTLNVCAGEGWEPLCKFLGLPRPRGKFPSENRMPPSGA
;
A
#
# COMPACT_ATOMS: atom_id res chain seq x y z
N MET A 1 -15.30 -10.98 1.12
CA MET A 1 -15.23 -9.93 2.16
C MET A 1 -14.66 -10.45 3.49
N ALA A 2 -13.65 -11.34 3.48
CA ALA A 2 -13.05 -11.85 4.72
C ALA A 2 -12.08 -10.86 5.39
N PHE A 3 -11.54 -9.89 4.63
CA PHE A 3 -10.58 -8.88 5.10
C PHE A 3 -11.18 -7.78 6.01
N LEU A 4 -12.50 -7.76 6.17
CA LEU A 4 -13.23 -6.74 6.94
C LEU A 4 -13.80 -7.29 8.25
N ALA A 5 -13.65 -8.59 8.54
CA ALA A 5 -14.21 -9.20 9.74
C ALA A 5 -13.25 -9.05 10.92
N THR A 6 -13.71 -8.39 11.98
CA THR A 6 -13.07 -8.33 13.29
C THR A 6 -13.56 -9.51 14.15
N GLY A 7 -12.89 -10.65 14.07
CA GLY A 7 -13.18 -11.76 14.98
C GLY A 7 -12.38 -13.02 14.71
N GLY A 8 -11.55 -13.41 15.69
CA GLY A 8 -11.04 -14.78 15.95
C GLY A 8 -10.10 -15.42 14.92
N ASP A 9 -10.44 -15.35 13.63
CA ASP A 9 -9.65 -15.91 12.56
C ASP A 9 -8.54 -14.93 12.19
N ARG A 10 -7.29 -15.35 12.40
CA ARG A 10 -6.13 -14.61 11.90
C ARG A 10 -6.30 -14.43 10.40
N LEU A 11 -6.11 -13.19 9.94
CA LEU A 11 -6.20 -12.88 8.53
C LEU A 11 -5.22 -13.75 7.74
N ARG A 12 -5.73 -14.66 6.90
CA ARG A 12 -4.91 -15.50 6.04
C ARG A 12 -5.07 -15.14 4.58
N LEU A 13 -3.97 -14.72 3.98
CA LEU A 13 -3.81 -14.62 2.53
C LEU A 13 -3.27 -15.97 2.03
N SER A 14 -4.12 -16.81 1.45
CA SER A 14 -3.69 -18.11 0.90
C SER A 14 -2.60 -17.97 -0.17
N VAL A 15 -2.52 -16.83 -0.85
CA VAL A 15 -1.45 -16.54 -1.82
C VAL A 15 -0.05 -16.53 -1.16
N LEU A 16 0.04 -16.17 0.13
CA LEU A 16 1.29 -16.18 0.90
C LEU A 16 1.75 -17.59 1.30
N GLU A 17 0.99 -18.64 0.95
CA GLU A 17 1.51 -20.02 1.03
C GLU A 17 2.51 -20.33 -0.09
N ARG A 18 2.56 -19.49 -1.14
CA ARG A 18 3.38 -19.69 -2.34
C ARG A 18 4.22 -18.48 -2.74
N LEU A 19 3.98 -17.33 -2.11
CA LEU A 19 4.67 -16.08 -2.37
C LEU A 19 5.36 -15.58 -1.11
N ASP A 20 6.53 -14.97 -1.28
CA ASP A 20 7.33 -14.45 -0.17
C ASP A 20 6.92 -13.04 0.27
N ALA A 21 6.14 -12.32 -0.55
CA ALA A 21 5.75 -10.94 -0.29
C ALA A 21 4.42 -10.57 -0.95
N VAL A 22 3.74 -9.58 -0.36
CA VAL A 22 2.54 -8.92 -0.89
C VAL A 22 2.66 -7.42 -0.69
N THR A 23 2.05 -6.64 -1.58
CA THR A 23 2.06 -5.16 -1.54
C THR A 23 0.69 -4.63 -1.96
N ASP A 24 0.50 -3.30 -1.88
CA ASP A 24 -0.71 -2.60 -2.32
C ASP A 24 -1.97 -3.04 -1.56
N THR A 25 -3.17 -2.71 -2.05
CA THR A 25 -4.42 -3.17 -1.44
C THR A 25 -4.59 -4.69 -1.62
N PRO A 26 -5.00 -5.43 -0.57
CA PRO A 26 -5.51 -4.97 0.71
C PRO A 26 -4.46 -4.80 1.82
N VAL A 27 -3.16 -5.00 1.56
CA VAL A 27 -2.08 -5.03 2.57
C VAL A 27 -2.05 -3.78 3.43
N CYS A 28 -2.04 -2.58 2.82
CA CYS A 28 -2.02 -1.32 3.57
C CYS A 28 -3.25 -1.15 4.46
N ALA A 29 -4.40 -1.70 4.07
CA ALA A 29 -5.63 -1.62 4.86
C ALA A 29 -5.68 -2.63 6.02
N SER A 30 -4.73 -3.56 6.11
CA SER A 30 -4.76 -4.65 7.09
C SER A 30 -3.38 -5.06 7.61
N PHE A 31 -2.40 -4.16 7.58
CA PHE A 31 -1.01 -4.51 7.85
C PHE A 31 -0.80 -5.06 9.26
N GLU A 32 -1.46 -4.50 10.28
CA GLU A 32 -1.36 -4.98 11.67
C GLU A 32 -1.86 -6.44 11.80
N ALA A 33 -2.97 -6.75 11.14
CA ALA A 33 -3.54 -8.10 11.15
C ALA A 33 -2.65 -9.08 10.36
N LEU A 34 -2.03 -8.64 9.27
CA LEU A 34 -1.07 -9.45 8.51
C LEU A 34 0.20 -9.70 9.32
N ASP A 35 0.78 -8.69 9.92
CA ASP A 35 1.96 -8.83 10.78
C ASP A 35 1.71 -9.82 11.93
N ALA A 36 0.54 -9.73 12.59
CA ALA A 36 0.13 -10.70 13.61
C ALA A 36 -0.11 -12.12 13.07
N ALA A 37 -0.59 -12.24 11.82
CA ALA A 37 -0.86 -13.52 11.19
C ALA A 37 0.41 -14.23 10.68
N TYR A 38 1.45 -13.46 10.36
CA TYR A 38 2.74 -13.95 9.85
C TYR A 38 3.91 -13.48 10.73
N PRO A 39 4.08 -14.05 11.95
CA PRO A 39 5.15 -13.66 12.86
C PRO A 39 6.54 -13.81 12.24
N GLY A 40 7.41 -12.84 12.49
CA GLY A 40 8.77 -12.79 11.92
C GLY A 40 8.83 -12.29 10.48
N SER A 41 7.70 -11.92 9.88
CA SER A 41 7.68 -11.17 8.63
C SER A 41 8.33 -9.79 8.81
N LYS A 42 8.88 -9.26 7.72
CA LYS A 42 9.45 -7.92 7.66
C LYS A 42 8.46 -6.98 6.98
N PHE A 43 8.39 -5.74 7.44
CA PHE A 43 7.52 -4.73 6.87
C PHE A 43 8.33 -3.65 6.15
N ILE A 44 7.92 -3.32 4.93
CA ILE A 44 8.55 -2.27 4.11
C ILE A 44 7.52 -1.17 3.90
N LEU A 45 7.73 -0.02 4.52
CA LEU A 45 6.96 1.19 4.30
C LEU A 45 7.60 1.99 3.17
N THR A 46 6.99 1.98 1.98
CA THR A 46 7.41 2.85 0.89
C THR A 46 6.87 4.26 1.11
N ILE A 47 7.75 5.26 1.03
CA ILE A 47 7.40 6.67 1.21
C ILE A 47 7.76 7.50 -0.02
N ARG A 48 7.10 8.64 -0.14
CA ARG A 48 7.45 9.70 -1.09
C ARG A 48 6.91 11.03 -0.58
N ASP A 49 7.32 12.12 -1.21
CA ASP A 49 6.76 13.45 -0.95
C ASP A 49 5.21 13.43 -0.99
N LYS A 50 4.58 13.99 0.05
CA LYS A 50 3.14 13.93 0.26
C LYS A 50 2.36 14.68 -0.81
N GLU A 51 2.88 15.83 -1.24
CA GLU A 51 2.24 16.67 -2.26
C GLU A 51 2.21 15.97 -3.62
N THR A 52 3.36 15.44 -4.03
CA THR A 52 3.48 14.59 -5.21
C THR A 52 2.60 13.34 -5.09
N TRP A 53 2.42 12.81 -3.87
CA TRP A 53 1.53 11.69 -3.63
C TRP A 53 0.06 12.02 -3.85
N LEU A 54 -0.42 13.11 -3.27
CA LEU A 54 -1.80 13.59 -3.42
C LEU A 54 -2.15 13.86 -4.88
N GLU A 55 -1.23 14.48 -5.63
CA GLU A 55 -1.45 14.76 -7.04
C GLU A 55 -1.55 13.48 -7.88
N SER A 56 -0.71 12.49 -7.59
CA SER A 56 -0.78 11.19 -8.24
C SER A 56 -2.05 10.41 -7.87
N CYS A 57 -2.56 10.52 -6.64
CA CYS A 57 -3.87 9.97 -6.28
C CYS A 57 -4.99 10.67 -7.07
N ARG A 58 -5.00 12.00 -7.12
CA ARG A 58 -5.98 12.78 -7.90
C ARG A 58 -6.02 12.32 -9.36
N ALA A 59 -4.85 12.19 -9.98
CA ALA A 59 -4.73 11.73 -11.36
C ALA A 59 -5.19 10.28 -11.55
N TYR A 60 -4.86 9.37 -10.63
CA TYR A 60 -5.28 7.97 -10.69
C TYR A 60 -6.81 7.82 -10.58
N TRP A 61 -7.47 8.57 -9.69
CA TRP A 61 -8.93 8.54 -9.59
C TRP A 61 -9.60 9.04 -10.86
N ALA A 62 -9.18 10.22 -11.33
CA ALA A 62 -9.74 10.82 -12.53
C ALA A 62 -9.54 9.96 -13.79
N SER A 63 -8.40 9.29 -13.90
CA SER A 63 -8.03 8.53 -15.11
C SER A 63 -8.57 7.10 -15.12
N TRP A 64 -8.72 6.47 -13.95
CA TRP A 64 -9.04 5.04 -13.88
C TRP A 64 -10.21 4.74 -12.95
N VAL A 65 -10.13 5.10 -11.66
CA VAL A 65 -11.13 4.66 -10.67
C VAL A 65 -12.53 5.11 -11.05
N ASP A 66 -12.72 6.42 -11.26
CA ASP A 66 -14.06 6.97 -11.51
C ASP A 66 -14.62 6.44 -12.84
N SER A 67 -13.76 6.36 -13.87
CA SER A 67 -14.13 5.80 -15.18
C SER A 67 -14.51 4.32 -15.10
N TYR A 68 -13.80 3.52 -14.30
CA TYR A 68 -14.08 2.10 -14.10
C TYR A 68 -15.42 1.89 -13.39
N LEU A 69 -15.63 2.61 -12.29
CA LEU A 69 -16.85 2.52 -11.48
C LEU A 69 -18.09 2.87 -12.30
N LEU A 70 -18.01 3.89 -13.17
CA LEU A 70 -19.12 4.29 -14.05
C LEU A 70 -19.36 3.28 -15.19
N ALA A 71 -18.30 2.75 -15.79
CA ALA A 71 -18.42 1.90 -16.98
C ALA A 71 -18.82 0.44 -16.68
N ARG A 72 -18.62 -0.05 -15.45
CA ARG A 72 -18.82 -1.46 -15.09
C ARG A 72 -19.53 -1.65 -13.74
N PRO A 73 -20.79 -1.19 -13.59
CA PRO A 73 -21.50 -1.25 -12.31
C PRO A 73 -21.76 -2.69 -11.81
N ASP A 74 -21.87 -3.67 -12.71
CA ASP A 74 -22.16 -5.07 -12.37
C ASP A 74 -20.91 -5.92 -12.09
N ASP A 75 -19.71 -5.33 -12.20
CA ASP A 75 -18.46 -6.00 -11.85
C ASP A 75 -18.37 -6.17 -10.31
N PRO A 76 -17.80 -7.24 -9.76
CA PRO A 76 -17.49 -7.33 -8.33
C PRO A 76 -16.43 -6.32 -7.85
N LEU A 77 -15.53 -5.85 -8.73
CA LEU A 77 -14.43 -4.96 -8.37
C LEU A 77 -14.87 -3.60 -7.78
N PRO A 78 -15.90 -2.90 -8.30
CA PRO A 78 -16.47 -1.71 -7.69
C PRO A 78 -16.79 -1.83 -6.20
N VAL A 79 -17.42 -2.93 -5.79
CA VAL A 79 -17.75 -3.17 -4.37
C VAL A 79 -16.47 -3.26 -3.53
N TYR A 80 -15.45 -3.95 -4.03
CA TYR A 80 -14.14 -4.01 -3.39
C TYR A 80 -13.46 -2.64 -3.33
N LEU A 81 -13.39 -1.90 -4.44
CA LEU A 81 -12.74 -0.59 -4.53
C LEU A 81 -13.38 0.43 -3.59
N ILE A 82 -14.71 0.51 -3.58
CA ILE A 82 -15.45 1.40 -2.68
C ILE A 82 -15.13 1.07 -1.22
N ALA A 83 -15.19 -0.22 -0.85
CA ALA A 83 -14.95 -0.64 0.53
C ALA A 83 -13.49 -0.42 0.97
N ILE A 84 -12.52 -0.75 0.10
CA ILE A 84 -11.10 -0.66 0.45
C ILE A 84 -10.63 0.80 0.50
N HIS A 85 -11.10 1.65 -0.42
CA HIS A 85 -10.78 3.08 -0.40
C HIS A 85 -11.44 3.79 0.79
N ALA A 86 -12.70 3.49 1.10
CA ALA A 86 -13.35 4.01 2.30
C ALA A 86 -12.59 3.61 3.58
N LYS A 87 -12.05 2.39 3.63
CA LYS A 87 -11.23 1.92 4.76
C LYS A 87 -9.87 2.63 4.87
N ILE A 88 -9.19 2.84 3.75
CA ILE A 88 -7.85 3.44 3.74
C ILE A 88 -7.90 4.96 3.90
N TYR A 89 -8.82 5.62 3.20
CA TYR A 89 -8.85 7.08 3.06
C TYR A 89 -9.99 7.75 3.83
N GLY A 90 -10.92 7.00 4.42
CA GLY A 90 -12.16 7.53 5.00
C GLY A 90 -13.24 7.84 3.96
N THR A 91 -12.93 7.75 2.66
CA THR A 91 -13.83 8.05 1.54
C THR A 91 -13.56 7.13 0.35
N PRO A 92 -14.57 6.73 -0.44
CA PRO A 92 -14.38 5.94 -1.66
C PRO A 92 -13.88 6.76 -2.86
N THR A 93 -14.09 8.07 -2.83
CA THR A 93 -13.71 9.02 -3.89
C THR A 93 -12.56 9.91 -3.44
N PHE A 94 -11.77 10.42 -4.39
CA PHE A 94 -10.68 11.34 -4.07
C PHE A 94 -11.19 12.59 -3.35
N ASP A 95 -10.65 12.83 -2.16
CA ASP A 95 -10.81 14.03 -1.38
C ASP A 95 -9.43 14.39 -0.84
N ARG A 96 -8.93 15.57 -1.19
CA ARG A 96 -7.55 15.94 -0.91
C ARG A 96 -7.25 16.01 0.59
N GLU A 97 -8.18 16.51 1.40
CA GLU A 97 -7.97 16.67 2.84
C GLU A 97 -8.04 15.32 3.55
N GLN A 98 -9.01 14.49 3.20
CA GLN A 98 -9.13 13.14 3.76
C GLN A 98 -7.93 12.26 3.38
N PHE A 99 -7.49 12.30 2.12
CA PHE A 99 -6.30 11.57 1.69
C PHE A 99 -5.04 12.08 2.40
N SER A 100 -4.94 13.40 2.59
CA SER A 100 -3.83 14.03 3.32
C SER A 100 -3.80 13.55 4.78
N SER A 101 -4.94 13.51 5.47
CA SER A 101 -5.03 12.98 6.84
C SER A 101 -4.67 11.49 6.86
N ALA A 102 -5.29 10.69 5.98
CA ALA A 102 -5.06 9.26 5.90
C ALA A 102 -3.60 8.90 5.64
N TYR A 103 -2.88 9.70 4.85
CA TYR A 103 -1.43 9.55 4.68
C TYR A 103 -0.70 9.71 6.01
N ASP A 104 -0.94 10.79 6.76
CA ASP A 104 -0.26 11.04 8.03
C ASP A 104 -0.61 9.96 9.07
N ASP A 105 -1.91 9.66 9.19
CA ASP A 105 -2.45 8.68 10.12
C ASP A 105 -1.85 7.28 9.87
N TYR A 106 -1.74 6.87 8.60
CA TYR A 106 -1.14 5.60 8.24
C TYR A 106 0.35 5.54 8.60
N HIS A 107 1.12 6.59 8.29
CA HIS A 107 2.55 6.61 8.61
C HIS A 107 2.79 6.61 10.11
N GLU A 108 1.97 7.32 10.88
CA GLU A 108 2.04 7.29 12.33
C GLU A 108 1.62 5.94 12.90
N ALA A 109 0.56 5.32 12.38
CA ALA A 109 0.15 3.98 12.77
C ALA A 109 1.25 2.95 12.55
N VAL A 110 1.93 2.97 11.40
CA VAL A 110 3.07 2.09 11.12
C VAL A 110 4.23 2.35 12.09
N ARG A 111 4.61 3.61 12.32
CA ARG A 111 5.68 3.93 13.29
C ARG A 111 5.36 3.42 14.69
N ARG A 112 4.13 3.65 15.14
CA ARG A 112 3.65 3.20 16.45
C ARG A 112 3.62 1.68 16.55
N HIS A 113 3.18 0.98 15.51
CA HIS A 113 3.07 -0.49 15.51
C HIS A 113 4.43 -1.19 15.65
N PHE A 114 5.48 -0.63 15.05
CA PHE A 114 6.84 -1.21 15.07
C PHE A 114 7.77 -0.56 16.10
N VAL A 115 7.26 0.26 17.03
CA VAL A 115 8.10 1.00 18.00
C VAL A 115 9.00 0.09 18.85
N ASP A 116 8.50 -1.09 19.22
CA ASP A 116 9.22 -2.06 20.06
C ASP A 116 10.10 -3.05 19.25
N ARG A 117 10.07 -2.96 17.91
CA ARG A 117 10.80 -3.84 16.98
C ARG A 117 11.20 -3.07 15.70
N PRO A 118 11.99 -2.01 15.84
CA PRO A 118 12.37 -1.15 14.71
C PRO A 118 13.15 -1.90 13.61
N GLU A 119 13.79 -3.02 13.93
CA GLU A 119 14.49 -3.89 13.00
C GLU A 119 13.57 -4.72 12.08
N ASP A 120 12.27 -4.73 12.36
CA ASP A 120 11.24 -5.34 11.51
C ASP A 120 10.63 -4.35 10.51
N LEU A 121 11.00 -3.06 10.58
CA LEU A 121 10.50 -2.00 9.71
C LEU A 121 11.62 -1.38 8.87
N LEU A 122 11.45 -1.40 7.55
CA LEU A 122 12.22 -0.57 6.61
C LEU A 122 11.36 0.55 6.06
N THR A 123 11.81 1.80 6.20
CA THR A 123 11.25 2.93 5.45
C THR A 123 12.07 3.11 4.18
N LEU A 124 11.43 3.14 3.01
CA LEU A 124 12.09 3.18 1.70
C LEU A 124 11.50 4.24 0.78
N ASN A 125 12.27 5.27 0.45
CA ASN A 125 11.91 6.33 -0.49
C ASN A 125 12.41 6.03 -1.91
N VAL A 126 11.66 5.16 -2.60
CA VAL A 126 11.96 4.78 -4.00
C VAL A 126 11.96 5.99 -4.94
N CYS A 127 11.07 6.96 -4.70
CA CYS A 127 10.98 8.17 -5.53
C CYS A 127 12.19 9.11 -5.37
N ALA A 128 12.90 9.05 -4.24
CA ALA A 128 14.15 9.77 -4.02
C ALA A 128 15.38 9.00 -4.52
N GLY A 129 15.21 7.84 -5.16
CA GLY A 129 16.29 7.05 -5.75
C GLY A 129 16.82 5.93 -4.86
N GLU A 130 16.19 5.68 -3.69
CA GLU A 130 16.49 4.47 -2.92
C GLU A 130 16.00 3.22 -3.67
N GLY A 131 16.57 2.06 -3.33
CA GLY A 131 16.25 0.82 -4.04
C GLY A 131 16.99 -0.38 -3.47
N TRP A 132 17.80 -1.04 -4.30
CA TRP A 132 18.39 -2.33 -3.94
C TRP A 132 19.22 -2.33 -2.67
N GLU A 133 20.04 -1.31 -2.43
CA GLU A 133 20.98 -1.32 -1.32
C GLU A 133 20.30 -1.38 0.07
N PRO A 134 19.45 -0.42 0.46
CA PRO A 134 18.76 -0.49 1.75
C PRO A 134 17.83 -1.72 1.85
N LEU A 135 17.16 -2.08 0.76
CA LEU A 135 16.25 -3.24 0.73
C LEU A 135 16.99 -4.56 0.97
N CYS A 136 18.07 -4.82 0.23
CA CYS A 136 18.85 -6.05 0.34
C CYS A 136 19.55 -6.15 1.70
N LYS A 137 20.06 -5.02 2.23
CA LYS A 137 20.64 -4.97 3.57
C LYS A 137 19.62 -5.34 4.65
N PHE A 138 18.41 -4.80 4.56
CA PHE A 138 17.33 -5.08 5.50
C PHE A 138 16.88 -6.55 5.46
N LEU A 139 16.78 -7.13 4.26
CA LEU A 139 16.37 -8.53 4.08
C LEU A 139 17.51 -9.53 4.30
N GLY A 140 18.77 -9.09 4.42
CA GLY A 140 19.93 -9.97 4.48
C GLY A 140 20.17 -10.78 3.20
N LEU A 141 19.76 -10.25 2.05
CA LEU A 141 19.80 -10.93 0.75
C LEU A 141 20.84 -10.30 -0.19
N PRO A 142 21.41 -11.07 -1.14
CA PRO A 142 22.32 -10.51 -2.13
C PRO A 142 21.59 -9.53 -3.07
N ARG A 143 22.29 -8.45 -3.44
CA ARG A 143 21.79 -7.48 -4.42
C ARG A 143 21.59 -8.14 -5.80
N PRO A 144 20.39 -8.04 -6.41
CA PRO A 144 20.15 -8.52 -7.77
C PRO A 144 20.97 -7.78 -8.83
N ARG A 145 21.07 -8.38 -10.03
CA ARG A 145 21.64 -7.72 -11.21
C ARG A 145 20.65 -6.71 -11.80
N GLY A 146 21.16 -5.63 -12.37
CA GLY A 146 20.35 -4.61 -13.05
C GLY A 146 20.05 -3.36 -12.20
N LYS A 147 19.21 -2.48 -12.78
CA LYS A 147 18.69 -1.28 -12.11
C LYS A 147 17.51 -1.66 -11.22
N PHE A 148 17.21 -0.83 -10.23
CA PHE A 148 15.97 -0.97 -9.48
C PHE A 148 14.77 -0.71 -10.42
N PRO A 149 13.68 -1.50 -10.35
CA PRO A 149 12.53 -1.32 -11.24
C PRO A 149 11.92 0.08 -11.13
N SER A 150 11.44 0.63 -12.25
CA SER A 150 10.75 1.93 -12.30
C SER A 150 9.55 1.82 -13.24
N GLU A 151 8.48 1.23 -12.73
CA GLU A 151 7.21 1.00 -13.45
C GLU A 151 6.09 1.92 -12.92
N ASN A 152 4.88 1.83 -13.49
CA ASN A 152 3.67 2.52 -13.04
C ASN A 152 3.80 4.05 -12.94
N ARG A 153 4.55 4.68 -13.85
CA ARG A 153 4.52 6.14 -13.99
C ARG A 153 3.21 6.55 -14.64
N MET A 154 2.50 7.50 -14.03
CA MET A 154 1.39 8.16 -14.71
C MET A 154 1.93 8.88 -15.96
N PRO A 155 1.22 8.82 -17.09
CA PRO A 155 1.54 9.65 -18.23
C PRO A 155 1.53 11.12 -17.80
N PRO A 156 2.41 11.98 -18.34
CA PRO A 156 2.31 13.42 -18.09
C PRO A 156 0.91 13.90 -18.47
N SER A 157 0.31 14.70 -17.60
CA SER A 157 -0.99 15.32 -17.85
C SER A 157 -0.91 16.22 -19.10
N GLY A 158 -1.58 15.85 -20.18
CA GLY A 158 -1.66 16.66 -21.41
C GLY A 158 -0.93 16.09 -22.64
N ALA A 159 -0.97 14.77 -22.85
CA ALA A 159 -0.70 14.17 -24.16
C ALA A 159 -2.01 13.76 -24.84
#